data_AF-A0A5D2EGL7-F1
#
_entry.id   AF-A0A5D2EGL7-F1
#
_cell.length_a   1.000
_cell.length_b   1.000
_cell.length_c   1.000
_cell.angle_alpha   90.00
_cell.angle_beta   90.00
_cell.angle_gamma   90.00
#
_symmetry.space_group_name_H-M   'P 1'
#
loop_
_entity.id
_entity.type
_entity.pdbx_description
1 polymer ?
#
loop_
_entity_poly.entity_id
_entity_poly.type
_entity_poly.pdbx_seq_one_letter_code
_entity_poly.pdbx_strand_id
1 'polypeptide(L)'
;MMMSRGYNRLASSMFTMVSPRFFSTAATRGVLSNDMVKAPAVGLGVRCRSSMAAIAGGDKEQEKKQAVGGGGGSSKDDKEIVSYWGLDPTKVSKEDGSPWKWTCFRADLSIDLKKHHAPVTVLDKMAYWTVKSLRWPTDLFFQRRYGCRAMMLETVAAVPGMVGGMLLHCKSLRRFEHSGGWIKALLEEAENERMHLMTFMEVSDPRWYERALVFAVQGVFFNAYFLGYIISPKFAHRVVGYLEEEAIHSYTEFLKELDNGNIENVPAPPIAIDYWRLPPNSTLRDVVLAVRADEAHHRDVNHFASDIHYQGRQLKEAPAPLGYH
;
A
#
# COMPACT_ATOMS: atom_id res chain seq x y z
N MET A 1 62.47 30.88 -24.72
CA MET A 1 62.62 29.82 -25.75
C MET A 1 61.66 28.69 -25.39
N MET A 2 60.47 28.58 -25.99
CA MET A 2 60.21 27.92 -27.28
C MET A 2 60.64 26.44 -27.26
N MET A 3 59.72 25.48 -27.15
CA MET A 3 59.11 24.79 -28.31
C MET A 3 58.25 23.58 -27.92
N SER A 4 57.23 23.42 -28.75
CA SER A 4 56.15 22.42 -28.82
C SER A 4 56.60 21.07 -29.41
N ARG A 5 55.83 20.01 -29.11
CA ARG A 5 55.39 18.84 -29.94
C ARG A 5 54.87 17.77 -28.98
N GLY A 6 53.64 17.23 -28.99
CA GLY A 6 52.70 16.92 -30.07
C GLY A 6 52.80 15.42 -30.39
N TYR A 7 51.78 14.59 -30.06
CA TYR A 7 51.18 13.55 -30.93
C TYR A 7 50.05 12.72 -30.26
N ASN A 8 48.89 12.83 -30.90
CA ASN A 8 47.66 12.02 -30.97
C ASN A 8 47.57 10.59 -30.39
N ARG A 9 46.37 10.26 -29.88
CA ARG A 9 45.55 9.15 -30.42
C ARG A 9 44.04 9.37 -30.21
N LEU A 10 43.31 9.14 -31.30
CA LEU A 10 41.87 9.28 -31.53
C LEU A 10 41.06 8.06 -31.07
N ALA A 11 39.83 8.29 -30.60
CA ALA A 11 38.66 7.41 -30.76
C ALA A 11 37.39 8.26 -30.48
N SER A 12 36.80 8.87 -31.51
CA SER A 12 35.59 8.41 -32.23
C SER A 12 34.33 8.30 -31.37
N SER A 13 33.45 9.31 -31.47
CA SER A 13 32.02 9.19 -31.17
C SER A 13 31.26 10.13 -32.10
N MET A 14 30.53 9.57 -33.07
CA MET A 14 29.58 10.31 -33.90
C MET A 14 28.17 10.10 -33.35
N PHE A 15 27.56 11.20 -32.93
CA PHE A 15 26.12 11.34 -32.75
C PHE A 15 25.44 11.39 -34.12
N THR A 16 24.34 10.64 -34.30
CA THR A 16 23.30 11.05 -35.25
C THR A 16 21.93 10.50 -34.82
N MET A 17 20.99 11.42 -34.62
CA MET A 17 19.56 11.18 -34.33
C MET A 17 18.84 10.56 -35.55
N VAL A 18 17.85 9.70 -35.32
CA VAL A 18 16.66 9.55 -36.18
C VAL A 18 15.42 9.19 -35.35
N SER A 19 14.37 10.01 -35.48
CA SER A 19 13.01 9.92 -34.89
C SER A 19 12.13 8.80 -35.51
N PRO A 20 10.94 8.48 -34.94
CA PRO A 20 10.21 7.25 -35.25
C PRO A 20 9.26 7.41 -36.46
N ARG A 21 9.07 6.35 -37.25
CA ARG A 21 8.05 6.29 -38.31
C ARG A 21 6.98 5.24 -38.01
N PHE A 22 5.75 5.69 -38.23
CA PHE A 22 4.47 5.02 -38.13
C PHE A 22 4.28 3.88 -39.15
N PHE A 23 3.37 2.96 -38.79
CA PHE A 23 2.57 2.02 -39.58
C PHE A 23 2.84 1.88 -41.09
N SER A 24 3.01 0.63 -41.54
CA SER A 24 2.60 0.24 -42.89
C SER A 24 2.15 -1.23 -42.93
N THR A 25 0.89 -1.41 -43.34
CA THR A 25 0.26 -2.67 -43.73
C THR A 25 0.70 -3.05 -45.14
N ALA A 26 1.10 -4.31 -45.37
CA ALA A 26 1.25 -4.86 -46.71
C ALA A 26 0.44 -6.16 -46.84
N ALA A 27 -0.50 -6.13 -47.78
CA ALA A 27 -1.33 -7.24 -48.22
C ALA A 27 -0.56 -8.16 -49.17
N THR A 28 -0.80 -9.46 -49.07
CA THR A 28 -0.47 -10.44 -50.12
C THR A 28 -1.77 -11.05 -50.67
N ARG A 29 -1.93 -10.92 -52.00
CA ARG A 29 -3.00 -11.54 -52.80
C ARG A 29 -2.71 -13.03 -53.00
N GLY A 30 -3.76 -13.84 -52.96
CA GLY A 30 -3.72 -15.30 -53.14
C GLY A 30 -3.82 -15.79 -54.59
N VAL A 31 -3.80 -17.13 -54.71
CA VAL A 31 -4.19 -17.91 -55.89
C VAL A 31 -5.41 -18.77 -55.51
N LEU A 32 -6.34 -18.82 -56.46
CA LEU A 32 -7.71 -19.35 -56.40
C LEU A 32 -7.78 -20.89 -56.43
N SER A 33 -8.81 -21.45 -55.79
CA SER A 33 -9.60 -22.53 -56.40
C SER A 33 -11.08 -22.34 -56.04
N ASN A 34 -11.92 -22.45 -57.06
CA ASN A 34 -13.38 -22.33 -57.04
C ASN A 34 -14.03 -23.49 -56.27
N ASP A 35 -15.08 -23.20 -55.50
CA ASP A 35 -16.39 -23.83 -55.69
C ASP A 35 -17.50 -22.94 -55.11
N MET A 36 -18.47 -22.61 -55.96
CA MET A 36 -19.61 -21.74 -55.70
C MET A 36 -20.85 -22.56 -55.35
N VAL A 37 -21.42 -22.40 -54.15
CA VAL A 37 -22.88 -22.50 -53.92
C VAL A 37 -23.32 -21.39 -52.94
N LYS A 38 -24.47 -20.79 -53.24
CA LYS A 38 -24.98 -19.47 -52.83
C LYS A 38 -25.36 -19.29 -51.34
N ALA A 39 -25.27 -18.02 -50.92
CA ALA A 39 -25.67 -17.40 -49.64
C ALA A 39 -27.21 -17.32 -49.40
N PRO A 40 -27.65 -16.84 -48.22
CA PRO A 40 -27.83 -15.39 -48.04
C PRO A 40 -27.19 -14.80 -46.77
N ALA A 41 -27.04 -13.48 -46.81
CA ALA A 41 -26.26 -12.63 -45.92
C ALA A 41 -26.98 -12.19 -44.63
N VAL A 42 -26.17 -11.63 -43.70
CA VAL A 42 -26.41 -10.66 -42.60
C VAL A 42 -25.56 -11.15 -41.42
N GLY A 43 -24.40 -10.60 -41.07
CA GLY A 43 -24.09 -9.20 -40.79
C GLY A 43 -23.61 -9.11 -39.33
N LEU A 44 -22.33 -9.41 -39.07
CA LEU A 44 -21.70 -9.31 -37.75
C LEU A 44 -21.17 -7.88 -37.55
N GLY A 45 -21.58 -7.19 -36.50
CA GLY A 45 -21.00 -5.90 -36.12
C GLY A 45 -21.75 -5.19 -35.01
N VAL A 46 -21.42 -5.47 -33.75
CA VAL A 46 -21.81 -4.61 -32.62
C VAL A 46 -20.54 -3.97 -32.05
N ARG A 47 -20.29 -2.73 -32.50
CA ARG A 47 -19.49 -1.75 -31.75
C ARG A 47 -20.49 -0.95 -30.91
N CYS A 48 -20.46 -1.07 -29.58
CA CYS A 48 -21.17 -0.13 -28.72
C CYS A 48 -20.38 1.18 -28.65
N ARG A 49 -20.85 2.18 -29.39
CA ARG A 49 -20.54 3.60 -29.21
C ARG A 49 -21.47 4.15 -28.12
N SER A 50 -20.90 4.72 -27.06
CA SER A 50 -21.65 5.47 -26.05
C SER A 50 -22.23 6.75 -26.67
N SER A 51 -23.53 6.95 -26.52
CA SER A 51 -24.29 8.09 -27.02
C SER A 51 -24.06 9.35 -26.17
N MET A 52 -23.62 10.42 -26.81
CA MET A 52 -23.74 11.78 -26.28
C MET A 52 -25.21 12.21 -26.30
N ALA A 53 -25.72 12.67 -25.15
CA ALA A 53 -27.05 13.24 -25.04
C ALA A 53 -27.09 14.61 -25.74
N ALA A 54 -28.00 14.73 -26.71
CA ALA A 54 -28.32 15.97 -27.40
C ALA A 54 -29.28 16.81 -26.57
N ILE A 55 -28.98 18.11 -26.54
CA ILE A 55 -29.74 19.21 -25.95
C ILE A 55 -31.05 19.37 -26.73
N ALA A 56 -32.19 19.39 -26.02
CA ALA A 56 -33.48 19.71 -26.59
C ALA A 56 -34.00 21.04 -26.00
N GLY A 57 -34.21 21.99 -26.91
CA GLY A 57 -35.38 22.88 -26.98
C GLY A 57 -35.72 23.72 -25.77
N GLY A 58 -35.41 25.02 -25.85
CA GLY A 58 -35.93 26.02 -24.94
C GLY A 58 -37.34 26.46 -25.30
N ASP A 59 -38.06 26.90 -24.27
CA ASP A 59 -39.15 27.87 -24.37
C ASP A 59 -38.89 28.97 -23.33
N LYS A 60 -39.03 30.22 -23.78
CA LYS A 60 -38.97 31.43 -22.96
C LYS A 60 -40.40 31.75 -22.52
N GLU A 61 -40.60 32.08 -21.25
CA GLU A 61 -41.34 33.29 -20.89
C GLU A 61 -41.00 33.77 -19.48
N GLN A 62 -40.76 35.09 -19.40
CA GLN A 62 -40.46 35.85 -18.19
C GLN A 62 -41.75 36.33 -17.54
N GLU A 63 -41.85 36.22 -16.22
CA GLU A 63 -42.64 37.18 -15.43
C GLU A 63 -41.81 37.70 -14.24
N LYS A 64 -41.71 39.03 -14.17
CA LYS A 64 -41.04 39.82 -13.13
C LYS A 64 -41.94 39.95 -11.90
N LYS A 65 -41.38 39.79 -10.69
CA LYS A 65 -41.68 40.66 -9.53
C LYS A 65 -40.42 40.96 -8.72
N GLN A 66 -40.13 42.26 -8.57
CA GLN A 66 -39.14 42.84 -7.66
C GLN A 66 -39.74 43.01 -6.25
N ALA A 67 -38.92 42.81 -5.20
CA ALA A 67 -38.62 43.80 -4.14
C ALA A 67 -37.94 43.11 -2.93
N VAL A 68 -36.64 43.32 -2.68
CA VAL A 68 -35.98 44.31 -1.79
C VAL A 68 -35.59 43.70 -0.42
N GLY A 69 -34.28 43.72 -0.09
CA GLY A 69 -33.82 43.92 1.30
C GLY A 69 -32.59 43.13 1.79
N GLY A 70 -31.39 43.70 1.63
CA GLY A 70 -30.17 43.50 2.45
C GLY A 70 -29.35 42.21 2.20
N GLY A 71 -28.03 42.20 1.95
CA GLY A 71 -26.99 43.23 2.02
C GLY A 71 -25.62 42.55 2.25
N GLY A 72 -24.78 42.47 1.21
CA GLY A 72 -23.30 42.25 1.19
C GLY A 72 -22.75 40.99 1.88
N GLY A 73 -22.19 40.00 1.16
CA GLY A 73 -20.87 40.01 0.49
C GLY A 73 -19.83 39.36 1.44
N SER A 74 -19.16 38.24 1.17
CA SER A 74 -18.52 37.77 -0.05
C SER A 74 -18.49 36.25 -0.11
N SER A 75 -18.80 35.75 -1.29
CA SER A 75 -18.73 34.38 -1.77
C SER A 75 -17.33 33.76 -1.64
N LYS A 76 -17.28 32.50 -1.21
CA LYS A 76 -16.45 31.49 -1.84
C LYS A 76 -17.23 30.18 -1.84
N ASP A 77 -17.44 29.66 -3.03
CA ASP A 77 -18.07 28.39 -3.32
C ASP A 77 -17.34 27.26 -2.59
N ASP A 78 -17.85 26.84 -1.44
CA ASP A 78 -17.63 25.46 -0.99
C ASP A 78 -18.48 24.57 -1.88
N LYS A 79 -17.92 24.23 -3.05
CA LYS A 79 -18.34 23.02 -3.77
C LYS A 79 -18.08 21.86 -2.81
N GLU A 80 -19.11 21.49 -2.06
CA GLU A 80 -19.19 20.25 -1.31
C GLU A 80 -18.77 19.15 -2.29
N ILE A 81 -17.55 18.63 -2.10
CA ILE A 81 -17.04 17.54 -2.91
C ILE A 81 -17.89 16.35 -2.50
N VAL A 82 -18.96 16.09 -3.24
CA VAL A 82 -19.68 14.83 -3.15
C VAL A 82 -18.66 13.76 -3.53
N SER A 83 -18.06 13.14 -2.52
CA SER A 83 -17.17 12.02 -2.70
C SER A 83 -17.96 10.97 -3.46
N TYR A 84 -17.57 10.69 -4.70
CA TYR A 84 -18.18 9.63 -5.52
C TYR A 84 -18.19 8.27 -4.80
N TRP A 85 -17.37 8.13 -3.74
CA TRP A 85 -17.22 6.94 -2.90
C TRP A 85 -17.74 7.12 -1.46
N GLY A 86 -18.34 8.26 -1.10
CA GLY A 86 -18.77 8.55 0.28
C GLY A 86 -17.63 8.65 1.31
N LEU A 87 -16.40 8.78 0.84
CA LEU A 87 -15.20 9.00 1.66
C LEU A 87 -14.84 10.48 1.59
N ASP A 88 -15.15 11.23 2.63
CA ASP A 88 -14.64 12.60 2.77
C ASP A 88 -13.12 12.56 2.93
N PRO A 89 -12.36 13.45 2.26
CA PRO A 89 -10.94 13.58 2.56
C PRO A 89 -10.79 14.01 4.02
N THR A 90 -10.13 13.18 4.82
CA THR A 90 -9.87 13.46 6.23
C THR A 90 -8.98 14.70 6.33
N LYS A 91 -9.57 15.88 6.50
CA LYS A 91 -8.84 17.11 6.82
C LYS A 91 -8.47 17.05 8.29
N VAL A 92 -7.29 16.47 8.59
CA VAL A 92 -6.78 16.44 9.96
C VAL A 92 -6.20 17.81 10.29
N SER A 93 -6.62 18.36 11.43
CA SER A 93 -6.07 19.61 11.99
C SER A 93 -5.30 19.30 13.27
N LYS A 94 -4.27 20.11 13.51
CA LYS A 94 -3.58 20.20 14.81
C LYS A 94 -4.53 20.74 15.88
N GLU A 95 -4.17 20.56 17.14
CA GLU A 95 -4.91 21.14 18.28
C GLU A 95 -4.98 22.67 18.21
N ASP A 96 -4.02 23.29 17.52
CA ASP A 96 -3.96 24.73 17.23
C ASP A 96 -4.83 25.19 16.04
N GLY A 97 -5.57 24.26 15.40
CA GLY A 97 -6.43 24.53 14.25
C GLY A 97 -5.69 24.64 12.90
N SER A 98 -4.35 24.55 12.89
CA SER A 98 -3.58 24.54 11.65
C SER A 98 -3.70 23.18 10.93
N PRO A 99 -3.65 23.15 9.59
CA PRO A 99 -3.77 21.90 8.85
C PRO A 99 -2.59 20.98 9.14
N TRP A 100 -2.88 19.72 9.45
CA TRP A 100 -1.86 18.70 9.60
C TRP A 100 -1.26 18.38 8.22
N LYS A 101 0.07 18.38 8.12
CA LYS A 101 0.77 18.33 6.83
C LYS A 101 0.93 16.92 6.26
N TRP A 102 0.84 15.89 7.10
CA TRP A 102 1.20 14.52 6.77
C TRP A 102 0.01 13.56 6.94
N THR A 103 0.03 12.41 6.27
CA THR A 103 -0.87 11.32 6.65
C THR A 103 -0.51 10.89 8.07
N CYS A 104 -1.49 10.90 8.97
CA CYS A 104 -1.30 10.57 10.37
C CYS A 104 -2.36 9.56 10.83
N PHE A 105 -2.02 8.81 11.85
CA PHE A 105 -2.79 7.70 12.38
C PHE A 105 -3.03 7.93 13.86
N ARG A 106 -4.15 7.41 14.36
CA ARG A 106 -4.40 7.34 15.80
C ARG A 106 -4.55 5.88 16.16
N ALA A 107 -3.55 5.35 16.85
CA ALA A 107 -3.53 3.95 17.20
C ALA A 107 -4.66 3.62 18.20
N ASP A 108 -5.43 2.57 17.92
CA ASP A 108 -6.46 2.09 18.85
C ASP A 108 -5.86 1.17 19.90
N LEU A 109 -5.49 1.75 21.03
CA LEU A 109 -4.91 1.01 22.15
C LEU A 109 -5.90 0.06 22.85
N SER A 110 -7.19 0.08 22.49
CA SER A 110 -8.21 -0.81 23.05
C SER A 110 -8.35 -2.16 22.33
N ILE A 111 -7.60 -2.36 21.24
CA ILE A 111 -7.64 -3.57 20.43
C ILE A 111 -7.24 -4.84 21.21
N ASP A 112 -7.90 -5.97 20.92
CA ASP A 112 -7.61 -7.23 21.59
C ASP A 112 -6.27 -7.82 21.12
N LEU A 113 -5.25 -7.71 21.97
CA LEU A 113 -3.91 -8.23 21.71
C LEU A 113 -3.81 -9.76 21.86
N LYS A 114 -4.78 -10.42 22.50
CA LYS A 114 -4.72 -11.87 22.79
C LYS A 114 -5.41 -12.73 21.74
N LYS A 115 -6.12 -12.12 20.80
CA LYS A 115 -6.77 -12.82 19.70
C LYS A 115 -5.74 -13.61 18.88
N HIS A 116 -5.99 -14.90 18.76
CA HIS A 116 -5.19 -15.86 18.00
C HIS A 116 -6.11 -16.58 17.01
N HIS A 117 -5.70 -16.64 15.74
CA HIS A 117 -6.43 -17.45 14.77
C HIS A 117 -5.99 -18.92 14.85
N ALA A 118 -6.89 -19.83 15.21
CA ALA A 118 -6.56 -21.25 15.30
C ALA A 118 -6.27 -21.84 13.90
N PRO A 119 -5.14 -22.53 13.66
CA PRO A 119 -4.82 -23.11 12.36
C PRO A 119 -5.68 -24.37 12.08
N VAL A 120 -6.82 -24.18 11.43
CA VAL A 120 -7.77 -25.27 11.12
C VAL A 120 -7.38 -26.01 9.83
N THR A 121 -7.17 -25.28 8.73
CA THR A 121 -6.92 -25.89 7.42
C THR A 121 -5.45 -26.32 7.26
N VAL A 122 -5.17 -27.16 6.26
CA VAL A 122 -3.78 -27.58 5.94
C VAL A 122 -2.91 -26.37 5.62
N LEU A 123 -3.43 -25.43 4.82
CA LEU A 123 -2.71 -24.21 4.47
C LEU A 123 -2.51 -23.29 5.67
N ASP A 124 -3.46 -23.22 6.62
CA ASP A 124 -3.27 -22.43 7.85
C ASP A 124 -2.21 -23.04 8.74
N LYS A 125 -2.17 -24.37 8.85
CA LYS A 125 -1.12 -25.08 9.56
C LYS A 125 0.23 -24.84 8.92
N MET A 126 0.31 -24.90 7.58
CA MET A 126 1.54 -24.58 6.86
C MET A 126 1.96 -23.13 7.08
N ALA A 127 1.03 -22.16 7.03
CA ALA A 127 1.33 -20.76 7.28
C ALA A 127 1.85 -20.54 8.70
N TYR A 128 1.17 -21.09 9.70
CA TYR A 128 1.57 -21.03 11.10
C TYR A 128 2.97 -21.61 11.32
N TRP A 129 3.22 -22.83 10.81
CA TRP A 129 4.54 -23.45 10.94
C TRP A 129 5.62 -22.71 10.17
N THR A 130 5.30 -22.12 9.01
CA THR A 130 6.24 -21.27 8.27
C THR A 130 6.71 -20.11 9.15
N VAL A 131 5.78 -19.39 9.78
CA VAL A 131 6.10 -18.27 10.68
C VAL A 131 6.91 -18.73 11.90
N LYS A 132 6.49 -19.83 12.56
CA LYS A 132 7.24 -20.39 13.69
C LYS A 132 8.65 -20.84 13.31
N SER A 133 8.83 -21.42 12.13
CA SER A 133 10.14 -21.81 11.60
C SER A 133 11.01 -20.59 11.27
N LEU A 134 10.44 -19.50 10.75
CA LEU A 134 11.17 -18.26 10.48
C LEU A 134 11.58 -17.53 11.77
N ARG A 135 10.81 -17.68 12.85
CA ARG A 135 11.11 -17.09 14.15
C ARG A 135 12.37 -17.67 14.78
N TRP A 136 12.57 -18.98 14.74
CA TRP A 136 13.70 -19.65 15.40
C TRP A 136 15.10 -19.09 15.01
N PRO A 137 15.47 -19.00 13.71
CA PRO A 137 16.77 -18.44 13.33
C PRO A 137 16.87 -16.94 13.64
N THR A 138 15.75 -16.21 13.56
CA THR A 138 15.68 -14.78 13.89
C THR A 138 15.97 -14.55 15.37
N ASP A 139 15.32 -15.30 16.26
CA ASP A 139 15.54 -15.22 17.71
C ASP A 139 17.00 -15.53 18.07
N LEU A 140 17.61 -16.51 17.39
CA LEU A 140 19.03 -16.84 17.59
C LEU A 140 19.99 -15.76 17.08
N PHE A 141 19.69 -15.12 15.95
CA PHE A 141 20.55 -14.12 15.34
C PHE A 141 20.53 -12.80 16.12
N PHE A 142 19.36 -12.35 16.57
CA PHE A 142 19.22 -11.04 17.23
C PHE A 142 19.33 -11.07 18.76
N GLN A 143 19.03 -12.21 19.39
CA GLN A 143 19.08 -12.36 20.86
C GLN A 143 18.40 -11.17 21.57
N ARG A 144 19.11 -10.49 22.49
CA ARG A 144 18.60 -9.35 23.28
C ARG A 144 18.70 -7.98 22.57
N ARG A 145 19.05 -7.91 21.29
CA ARG A 145 19.13 -6.64 20.54
C ARG A 145 17.76 -6.23 20.00
N TYR A 146 16.84 -5.86 20.90
CA TYR A 146 15.44 -5.56 20.55
C TYR A 146 15.26 -4.44 19.52
N GLY A 147 16.00 -3.31 19.65
CA GLY A 147 15.92 -2.21 18.68
C GLY A 147 16.39 -2.61 17.27
N CYS A 148 17.55 -3.29 17.17
CA CYS A 148 18.05 -3.80 15.89
C CYS A 148 17.16 -4.89 15.30
N ARG A 149 16.54 -5.71 16.15
CA ARG A 149 15.59 -6.75 15.73
C ARG A 149 14.32 -6.13 15.15
N ALA A 150 13.70 -5.19 15.86
CA ALA A 150 12.50 -4.51 15.41
C ALA A 150 12.76 -3.85 14.06
N MET A 151 13.76 -2.97 13.98
CA MET A 151 14.19 -2.33 12.74
C MET A 151 14.38 -3.32 11.58
N MET A 152 15.07 -4.45 11.79
CA MET A 152 15.25 -5.42 10.71
C MET A 152 13.96 -6.12 10.31
N LEU A 153 13.08 -6.46 11.25
CA LEU A 153 11.80 -7.11 10.95
C LEU A 153 10.84 -6.16 10.23
N GLU A 154 10.83 -4.87 10.58
CA GLU A 154 10.02 -3.85 9.88
C GLU A 154 10.37 -3.75 8.39
N THR A 155 11.64 -3.97 8.02
CA THR A 155 12.03 -3.95 6.59
C THR A 155 11.39 -5.09 5.79
N VAL A 156 11.02 -6.19 6.45
CA VAL A 156 10.35 -7.34 5.85
C VAL A 156 8.84 -7.18 5.97
N ALA A 157 8.32 -6.68 7.09
CA ALA A 157 6.91 -6.45 7.34
C ALA A 157 6.27 -5.41 6.41
N ALA A 158 7.04 -4.43 5.92
CA ALA A 158 6.56 -3.47 4.90
C ALA A 158 6.36 -4.07 3.49
N VAL A 159 6.83 -5.29 3.22
CA VAL A 159 6.80 -5.90 1.87
C VAL A 159 5.43 -6.49 1.49
N PRO A 160 4.76 -7.29 2.35
CA PRO A 160 3.50 -7.94 2.03
C PRO A 160 2.38 -7.01 1.55
N GLY A 161 2.09 -5.94 2.29
CA GLY A 161 1.08 -4.96 1.93
C GLY A 161 1.35 -4.33 0.55
N MET A 162 2.62 -3.98 0.27
CA MET A 162 3.03 -3.41 -1.01
C MET A 162 2.81 -4.39 -2.17
N VAL A 163 3.22 -5.65 -1.99
CA VAL A 163 3.03 -6.70 -3.01
C VAL A 163 1.55 -6.98 -3.25
N GLY A 164 0.77 -7.15 -2.19
CA GLY A 164 -0.67 -7.42 -2.27
C GLY A 164 -1.43 -6.28 -2.92
N GLY A 165 -1.16 -5.04 -2.48
CA GLY A 165 -1.72 -3.82 -3.04
C GLY A 165 -1.37 -3.64 -4.51
N MET A 166 -0.10 -3.83 -4.90
CA MET A 166 0.36 -3.76 -6.30
C MET A 166 -0.33 -4.82 -7.19
N LEU A 167 -0.38 -6.08 -6.74
CA LEU A 167 -1.00 -7.16 -7.51
C LEU A 167 -2.51 -6.94 -7.66
N LEU A 168 -3.18 -6.50 -6.59
CA LEU A 168 -4.60 -6.18 -6.62
C LEU A 168 -4.89 -4.96 -7.50
N HIS A 169 -4.04 -3.94 -7.44
CA HIS A 169 -4.11 -2.76 -8.31
C HIS A 169 -4.02 -3.14 -9.78
N CYS A 170 -2.99 -3.90 -10.15
CA CYS A 170 -2.83 -4.41 -11.50
C CYS A 170 -4.00 -5.30 -11.94
N LYS A 171 -4.55 -6.13 -11.05
CA LYS A 171 -5.73 -6.97 -11.33
C LYS A 171 -6.98 -6.12 -11.58
N SER A 172 -7.20 -5.08 -10.77
CA SER A 172 -8.29 -4.13 -10.92
C SER A 172 -8.23 -3.42 -12.27
N LEU A 173 -7.06 -2.91 -12.66
CA LEU A 173 -6.85 -2.25 -13.95
C LEU A 173 -7.16 -3.18 -15.13
N ARG A 174 -6.62 -4.41 -15.13
CA ARG A 174 -6.79 -5.35 -16.25
C ARG A 174 -8.22 -5.89 -16.39
N ARG A 175 -8.99 -5.90 -15.29
CA ARG A 175 -10.37 -6.38 -15.27
C ARG A 175 -11.41 -5.26 -15.30
N PHE A 176 -10.98 -4.00 -15.16
CA PHE A 176 -11.86 -2.84 -15.00
C PHE A 176 -12.86 -3.01 -13.85
N GLU A 177 -12.39 -3.55 -12.71
CA GLU A 177 -13.21 -3.86 -11.53
C GLU A 177 -12.75 -3.02 -10.32
N HIS A 178 -13.69 -2.64 -9.44
CA HIS A 178 -13.35 -2.03 -8.14
C HIS A 178 -12.68 -3.06 -7.21
N SER A 179 -11.90 -2.56 -6.24
CA SER A 179 -11.15 -3.39 -5.29
C SER A 179 -11.76 -3.46 -3.89
N GLY A 180 -12.88 -2.77 -3.64
CA GLY A 180 -13.53 -2.75 -2.32
C GLY A 180 -12.70 -2.07 -1.22
N GLY A 181 -11.80 -1.15 -1.59
CA GLY A 181 -10.93 -0.45 -0.64
C GLY A 181 -9.62 -1.16 -0.32
N TRP A 182 -9.48 -2.44 -0.67
CA TRP A 182 -8.32 -3.27 -0.31
C TRP A 182 -6.98 -2.79 -0.85
N ILE A 183 -6.94 -2.13 -2.02
CA ILE A 183 -5.68 -1.54 -2.51
C ILE A 183 -5.20 -0.46 -1.53
N LYS A 184 -6.11 0.39 -1.05
CA LYS A 184 -5.77 1.46 -0.11
C LYS A 184 -5.31 0.86 1.22
N ALA A 185 -6.08 -0.07 1.79
CA ALA A 185 -5.74 -0.72 3.06
C ALA A 185 -4.35 -1.37 3.04
N LEU A 186 -4.02 -2.13 1.99
CA LEU A 186 -2.73 -2.83 1.90
C LEU A 186 -1.54 -1.88 1.66
N LEU A 187 -1.76 -0.77 0.94
CA LEU A 187 -0.71 0.23 0.76
C LEU A 187 -0.51 1.10 2.01
N GLU A 188 -1.59 1.36 2.76
CA GLU A 188 -1.51 2.04 4.07
C GLU A 188 -0.82 1.16 5.12
N GLU A 189 -1.09 -0.15 5.15
CA GLU A 189 -0.34 -1.13 5.96
C GLU A 189 1.15 -1.07 5.62
N ALA A 190 1.52 -1.18 4.34
CA ALA A 190 2.93 -1.09 3.93
C ALA A 190 3.61 0.25 4.29
N GLU A 191 2.85 1.35 4.24
CA GLU A 191 3.35 2.65 4.70
C GLU A 191 3.49 2.70 6.21
N ASN A 192 2.55 2.14 6.97
CA ASN A 192 2.58 2.09 8.42
C ASN A 192 3.80 1.31 8.94
N GLU A 193 4.04 0.11 8.42
CA GLU A 193 5.24 -0.69 8.66
C GLU A 193 6.53 0.08 8.33
N ARG A 194 6.54 0.82 7.21
CA ARG A 194 7.68 1.69 6.86
C ARG A 194 7.86 2.82 7.90
N MET A 195 6.79 3.35 8.47
CA MET A 195 6.87 4.39 9.50
C MET A 195 7.34 3.85 10.85
N HIS A 196 7.06 2.58 11.17
CA HIS A 196 7.69 1.88 12.30
C HIS A 196 9.20 1.83 12.10
N LEU A 197 9.67 1.37 10.93
CA LEU A 197 11.10 1.35 10.58
C LEU A 197 11.74 2.74 10.73
N MET A 198 11.16 3.77 10.11
CA MET A 198 11.73 5.13 10.17
C MET A 198 11.82 5.65 11.60
N THR A 199 10.86 5.29 12.45
CA THR A 199 10.85 5.66 13.88
C THR A 199 11.98 4.97 14.64
N PHE A 200 12.19 3.66 14.42
CA PHE A 200 13.25 2.94 15.12
C PHE A 200 14.65 3.31 14.61
N MET A 201 14.79 3.77 13.36
CA MET A 201 16.07 4.29 12.87
C MET A 201 16.54 5.56 13.58
N GLU A 202 15.63 6.39 14.09
CA GLU A 202 16.00 7.57 14.90
C GLU A 202 16.59 7.18 16.27
N VAL A 203 16.38 5.94 16.71
CA VAL A 203 16.85 5.41 18.00
C VAL A 203 17.98 4.38 17.81
N SER A 204 18.19 3.88 16.59
CA SER A 204 19.16 2.81 16.28
C SER A 204 19.90 3.07 14.98
N ASP A 205 21.24 3.09 15.02
CA ASP A 205 22.09 3.24 13.83
C ASP A 205 22.50 1.87 13.26
N PRO A 206 22.00 1.46 12.07
CA PRO A 206 22.32 0.17 11.47
C PRO A 206 23.74 0.15 10.89
N ARG A 207 24.49 -0.90 11.22
CA ARG A 207 25.82 -1.11 10.63
C ARG A 207 25.73 -1.52 9.16
N TRP A 208 26.80 -1.30 8.40
CA TRP A 208 26.81 -1.60 6.95
C TRP A 208 26.45 -3.06 6.62
N TYR A 209 26.84 -4.03 7.46
CA TYR A 209 26.51 -5.44 7.26
C TYR A 209 25.04 -5.75 7.57
N GLU A 210 24.41 -5.02 8.50
CA GLU A 210 22.97 -5.13 8.79
C GLU A 210 22.17 -4.60 7.59
N ARG A 211 22.64 -3.51 6.96
CA ARG A 211 22.06 -3.00 5.70
C ARG A 211 22.22 -3.97 4.53
N ALA A 212 23.40 -4.60 4.39
CA ALA A 212 23.63 -5.63 3.38
C ALA A 212 22.73 -6.86 3.61
N LEU A 213 22.51 -7.24 4.86
CA LEU A 213 21.59 -8.32 5.23
C LEU A 213 20.14 -7.97 4.88
N VAL A 214 19.67 -6.75 5.17
CA VAL A 214 18.34 -6.26 4.75
C VAL A 214 18.17 -6.40 3.24
N PHE A 215 19.15 -5.95 2.45
CA PHE A 215 19.08 -6.07 0.99
C PHE A 215 18.94 -7.53 0.52
N ALA A 216 19.72 -8.45 1.10
CA ALA A 216 19.65 -9.86 0.77
C ALA A 216 18.31 -10.49 1.18
N VAL A 217 17.85 -10.23 2.41
CA VAL A 217 16.59 -10.76 2.94
C VAL A 217 15.40 -10.22 2.15
N GLN A 218 15.34 -8.91 1.89
CA GLN A 218 14.28 -8.33 1.06
C GLN A 218 14.31 -8.90 -0.36
N GLY A 219 15.49 -9.07 -0.97
CA GLY A 219 15.62 -9.67 -2.29
C GLY A 219 15.00 -11.07 -2.38
N VAL A 220 15.26 -11.93 -1.38
CA VAL A 220 14.68 -13.28 -1.33
C VAL A 220 13.19 -13.23 -0.96
N PHE A 221 12.84 -12.52 0.11
CA PHE A 221 11.49 -12.49 0.66
C PHE A 221 10.49 -11.86 -0.30
N PHE A 222 10.84 -10.73 -0.93
CA PHE A 222 9.98 -10.08 -1.93
C PHE A 222 9.58 -11.04 -3.04
N ASN A 223 10.56 -11.73 -3.65
CA ASN A 223 10.31 -12.65 -4.74
C ASN A 223 9.50 -13.87 -4.29
N ALA A 224 9.83 -14.45 -3.14
CA ALA A 224 9.09 -15.58 -2.58
C ALA A 224 7.64 -15.22 -2.24
N TYR A 225 7.43 -14.08 -1.58
CA TYR A 225 6.10 -13.59 -1.21
C TYR A 225 5.28 -13.19 -2.45
N PHE A 226 5.89 -12.51 -3.43
CA PHE A 226 5.25 -12.19 -4.70
C PHE A 226 4.73 -13.43 -5.43
N LEU A 227 5.57 -14.47 -5.56
CA LEU A 227 5.15 -15.72 -6.18
C LEU A 227 4.08 -16.43 -5.33
N GLY A 228 4.26 -16.46 -4.01
CA GLY A 228 3.29 -17.04 -3.07
C GLY A 228 1.92 -16.38 -3.16
N TYR A 229 1.86 -15.05 -3.28
CA TYR A 229 0.62 -14.30 -3.42
C TYR A 229 -0.07 -14.56 -4.76
N ILE A 230 0.68 -14.70 -5.86
CA ILE A 230 0.12 -15.10 -7.16
C ILE A 230 -0.51 -16.50 -7.09
N ILE A 231 0.17 -17.44 -6.41
CA ILE A 231 -0.30 -18.83 -6.28
C ILE A 231 -1.52 -18.91 -5.35
N SER A 232 -1.46 -18.25 -4.20
CA SER A 232 -2.47 -18.35 -3.15
C SER A 232 -2.51 -17.10 -2.27
N PRO A 233 -3.35 -16.10 -2.62
CA PRO A 233 -3.56 -14.91 -1.79
C PRO A 233 -4.01 -15.24 -0.37
N LYS A 234 -4.86 -16.27 -0.21
CA LYS A 234 -5.34 -16.72 1.11
C LYS A 234 -4.23 -17.21 2.01
N PHE A 235 -3.26 -17.94 1.45
CA PHE A 235 -2.10 -18.40 2.18
C PHE A 235 -1.19 -17.23 2.53
N ALA A 236 -0.94 -16.33 1.57
CA ALA A 236 -0.10 -15.15 1.78
C ALA A 236 -0.64 -14.26 2.90
N HIS A 237 -1.92 -13.88 2.86
CA HIS A 237 -2.56 -13.15 3.94
C HIS A 237 -2.54 -13.90 5.28
N ARG A 238 -2.68 -15.23 5.27
CA ARG A 238 -2.61 -16.02 6.51
C ARG A 238 -1.21 -16.01 7.13
N VAL A 239 -0.16 -16.06 6.29
CA VAL A 239 1.23 -15.94 6.74
C VAL A 239 1.45 -14.58 7.40
N VAL A 240 0.97 -13.49 6.79
CA VAL A 240 1.06 -12.15 7.38
C VAL A 240 0.32 -12.08 8.70
N GLY A 241 -0.94 -12.55 8.76
CA GLY A 241 -1.69 -12.56 10.02
C GLY A 241 -0.97 -13.27 11.17
N TYR A 242 -0.24 -14.36 10.89
CA TYR A 242 0.61 -15.00 11.91
C TYR A 242 1.93 -14.27 12.17
N LEU A 243 2.54 -13.59 11.19
CA LEU A 243 3.70 -12.72 11.43
C LEU A 243 3.34 -11.63 12.43
N GLU A 244 2.16 -11.02 12.28
CA GLU A 244 1.74 -9.93 13.17
C GLU A 244 1.39 -10.43 14.57
N GLU A 245 0.88 -11.66 14.71
CA GLU A 245 0.75 -12.29 16.04
C GLU A 245 2.11 -12.40 16.75
N GLU A 246 3.17 -12.73 16.01
CA GLU A 246 4.53 -12.76 16.57
C GLU A 246 5.10 -11.35 16.82
N ALA A 247 4.72 -10.36 16.01
CA ALA A 247 5.09 -8.96 16.21
C ALA A 247 4.46 -8.41 17.51
N ILE A 248 3.16 -8.62 17.73
CA ILE A 248 2.45 -8.26 18.97
C ILE A 248 3.12 -8.89 20.20
N HIS A 249 3.48 -10.17 20.11
CA HIS A 249 4.24 -10.84 21.16
C HIS A 249 5.59 -10.15 21.41
N SER A 250 6.35 -9.87 20.35
CA SER A 250 7.68 -9.24 20.43
C SER A 250 7.62 -7.85 21.06
N TYR A 251 6.65 -7.02 20.66
CA TYR A 251 6.44 -5.69 21.25
C TYR A 251 5.92 -5.74 22.69
N THR A 252 5.15 -6.78 23.04
CA THR A 252 4.75 -7.00 24.43
C THR A 252 5.96 -7.34 25.32
N GLU A 253 6.90 -8.15 24.83
CA GLU A 253 8.16 -8.39 25.55
C GLU A 253 9.03 -7.13 25.61
N PHE A 254 9.10 -6.34 24.55
CA PHE A 254 9.80 -5.05 24.58
C PHE A 254 9.21 -4.13 25.67
N LEU A 255 7.89 -3.98 25.75
CA LEU A 255 7.25 -3.18 26.79
C LEU A 255 7.60 -3.67 28.20
N LYS A 256 7.68 -4.99 28.43
CA LYS A 256 8.11 -5.55 29.72
C LYS A 256 9.55 -5.17 30.05
N GLU A 257 10.46 -5.22 29.09
CA GLU A 257 11.87 -4.83 29.29
C GLU A 257 12.02 -3.33 29.57
N LEU A 258 11.19 -2.48 28.95
CA LEU A 258 11.08 -1.05 29.28
C LEU A 258 10.54 -0.83 30.70
N ASP A 259 9.45 -1.52 31.06
CA ASP A 259 8.81 -1.40 32.37
C ASP A 259 9.71 -1.91 33.51
N ASN A 260 10.55 -2.89 33.23
CA ASN A 260 11.56 -3.41 34.17
C ASN A 260 12.81 -2.52 34.27
N GLY A 261 12.96 -1.51 33.40
CA GLY A 261 14.13 -0.62 33.36
C GLY A 261 15.38 -1.24 32.71
N ASN A 262 15.24 -2.37 32.01
CA ASN A 262 16.35 -2.99 31.28
C ASN A 262 16.67 -2.25 29.97
N ILE A 263 15.69 -1.52 29.43
CA ILE A 263 15.84 -0.62 28.28
C ILE A 263 15.49 0.80 28.73
N GLU A 264 16.31 1.77 28.34
CA GLU A 264 16.07 3.17 28.66
C GLU A 264 14.84 3.71 27.93
N ASN A 265 13.90 4.30 28.67
CA ASN A 265 12.70 4.91 28.11
C ASN A 265 12.97 6.36 27.67
N VAL A 266 13.63 6.51 26.52
CA VAL A 266 14.00 7.82 25.93
C VAL A 266 12.77 8.59 25.42
N PRO A 267 12.86 9.91 25.21
CA PRO A 267 11.80 10.69 24.56
C PRO A 267 11.43 10.13 23.18
N ALA A 268 10.15 10.19 22.82
CA ALA A 268 9.66 9.74 21.52
C ALA A 268 10.28 10.59 20.38
N PRO A 269 10.74 9.96 19.27
CA PRO A 269 11.21 10.69 18.11
C PRO A 269 10.12 11.63 17.53
N PRO A 270 10.47 12.82 17.02
CA PRO A 270 9.48 13.75 16.45
C PRO A 270 8.63 13.15 15.34
N ILE A 271 9.21 12.27 14.52
CA ILE A 271 8.50 11.54 13.46
C ILE A 271 7.35 10.68 14.02
N ALA A 272 7.55 10.07 15.19
CA ALA A 272 6.55 9.24 15.85
C ALA A 272 5.44 10.10 16.48
N ILE A 273 5.82 11.19 17.13
CA ILE A 273 4.88 12.17 17.69
C ILE A 273 3.96 12.68 16.57
N ASP A 274 4.53 13.04 15.42
CA ASP A 274 3.76 13.55 14.31
C ASP A 274 2.88 12.48 13.64
N TYR A 275 3.41 11.28 13.46
CA TYR A 275 2.71 10.20 12.75
C TYR A 275 1.55 9.62 13.56
N TRP A 276 1.79 9.28 14.83
CA TRP A 276 0.75 8.72 15.73
C TRP A 276 -0.02 9.78 16.53
N ARG A 277 0.27 11.07 16.30
CA ARG A 277 -0.34 12.20 17.01
C ARG A 277 -0.21 12.07 18.54
N LEU A 278 0.97 11.64 18.98
CA LEU A 278 1.25 11.44 20.40
C LEU A 278 1.38 12.79 21.12
N PRO A 279 1.12 12.87 22.44
CA PRO A 279 1.44 14.05 23.22
C PRO A 279 2.93 14.47 23.10
N PRO A 280 3.28 15.76 23.17
CA PRO A 280 4.66 16.23 22.99
C PRO A 280 5.70 15.64 23.96
N ASN A 281 5.26 15.20 25.14
CA ASN A 281 6.11 14.61 26.18
C ASN A 281 6.08 13.07 26.18
N SER A 282 5.66 12.46 25.06
CA SER A 282 5.60 11.01 24.93
C SER A 282 6.99 10.38 24.92
N THR A 283 7.04 9.13 25.31
CA THR A 283 8.27 8.35 25.47
C THR A 283 8.33 7.18 24.47
N LEU A 284 9.48 6.52 24.37
CA LEU A 284 9.64 5.30 23.56
C LEU A 284 8.60 4.25 23.90
N ARG A 285 8.22 4.13 25.18
CA ARG A 285 7.14 3.24 25.61
C ARG A 285 5.80 3.55 24.93
N ASP A 286 5.44 4.82 24.79
CA ASP A 286 4.18 5.24 24.17
C ASP A 286 4.19 4.95 22.66
N VAL A 287 5.35 5.11 22.03
CA VAL A 287 5.57 4.70 20.63
C VAL A 287 5.38 3.20 20.46
N VAL A 288 5.99 2.38 21.32
CA VAL A 288 5.87 0.92 21.25
C VAL A 288 4.42 0.47 21.51
N LEU A 289 3.67 1.17 22.35
CA LEU A 289 2.23 0.91 22.52
C LEU A 289 1.44 1.16 21.24
N ALA A 290 1.71 2.27 20.54
CA ALA A 290 1.06 2.62 19.28
C ALA A 290 1.40 1.61 18.18
N VAL A 291 2.70 1.31 17.99
CA VAL A 291 3.19 0.28 17.06
C VAL A 291 2.51 -1.05 17.31
N ARG A 292 2.50 -1.54 18.56
CA ARG A 292 1.85 -2.82 18.90
C ARG A 292 0.35 -2.86 18.57
N ALA A 293 -0.34 -1.73 18.68
CA ALA A 293 -1.75 -1.64 18.30
C ALA A 293 -1.93 -1.71 16.78
N ASP A 294 -1.03 -1.08 16.02
CA ASP A 294 -0.99 -1.20 14.55
C ASP A 294 -0.78 -2.67 14.14
N GLU A 295 0.14 -3.40 14.78
CA GLU A 295 0.34 -4.83 14.51
C GLU A 295 -0.92 -5.66 14.75
N ALA A 296 -1.65 -5.36 15.83
CA ALA A 296 -2.91 -6.04 16.13
C ALA A 296 -3.99 -5.73 15.09
N HIS A 297 -3.95 -4.54 14.51
CA HIS A 297 -4.82 -4.18 13.39
C HIS A 297 -4.43 -4.96 12.13
N HIS A 298 -3.15 -4.94 11.74
CA HIS A 298 -2.63 -5.68 10.58
C HIS A 298 -2.94 -7.18 10.67
N ARG A 299 -2.78 -7.77 11.87
CA ARG A 299 -3.18 -9.15 12.19
C ARG A 299 -4.63 -9.40 11.80
N ASP A 300 -5.54 -8.55 12.29
CA ASP A 300 -6.97 -8.72 12.12
C ASP A 300 -7.39 -8.53 10.66
N VAL A 301 -6.83 -7.54 9.98
CA VAL A 301 -7.09 -7.26 8.56
C VAL A 301 -6.62 -8.43 7.69
N ASN A 302 -5.41 -8.95 7.92
CA ASN A 302 -4.85 -10.03 7.12
C ASN A 302 -5.54 -11.39 7.39
N HIS A 303 -5.86 -11.71 8.64
CA HIS A 303 -6.68 -12.90 8.92
C HIS A 303 -8.07 -12.80 8.26
N PHE A 304 -8.70 -11.62 8.31
CA PHE A 304 -9.99 -11.38 7.65
C PHE A 304 -9.90 -11.51 6.12
N ALA A 305 -8.86 -10.94 5.49
CA ALA A 305 -8.59 -11.08 4.06
C ALA A 305 -8.45 -12.55 3.63
N SER A 306 -7.73 -13.33 4.45
CA SER A 306 -7.57 -14.77 4.25
C SER A 306 -8.91 -15.50 4.35
N ASP A 307 -9.73 -15.19 5.36
CA ASP A 307 -11.04 -15.81 5.59
C ASP A 307 -12.01 -15.56 4.43
N ILE A 308 -12.04 -14.35 3.86
CA ILE A 308 -12.85 -14.02 2.66
C ILE A 308 -12.53 -15.00 1.52
N HIS A 309 -11.24 -15.24 1.28
CA HIS A 309 -10.82 -16.16 0.24
C HIS A 309 -11.14 -17.63 0.56
N TYR A 310 -11.07 -18.04 1.83
CA TYR A 310 -11.49 -19.39 2.22
C TYR A 310 -12.99 -19.62 2.07
N GLN A 311 -13.80 -18.58 2.21
CA GLN A 311 -15.25 -18.61 1.93
C GLN A 311 -15.57 -18.65 0.43
N GLY A 312 -14.57 -18.68 -0.45
CA GLY A 312 -14.74 -18.67 -1.90
C GLY A 312 -15.11 -17.30 -2.48
N ARG A 313 -15.01 -16.24 -1.68
CA ARG A 313 -15.32 -14.87 -2.07
C ARG A 313 -14.09 -14.12 -2.55
N GLN A 314 -14.31 -13.03 -3.28
CA GLN A 314 -13.25 -12.09 -3.65
C GLN A 314 -13.22 -10.91 -2.68
N LEU A 315 -12.04 -10.35 -2.43
CA LEU A 315 -11.87 -9.17 -1.56
C LEU A 315 -12.82 -8.02 -1.91
N LYS A 316 -13.12 -7.78 -3.20
CA LYS A 316 -14.04 -6.72 -3.62
C LYS A 316 -15.49 -6.88 -3.11
N GLU A 317 -15.89 -8.07 -2.67
CA GLU A 317 -17.25 -8.39 -2.20
C GLU A 317 -17.45 -8.07 -0.72
N ALA A 318 -16.36 -7.87 0.04
CA ALA A 318 -16.39 -7.45 1.43
C ALA A 318 -15.49 -6.20 1.57
N PRO A 319 -16.04 -5.04 1.96
CA PRO A 319 -15.23 -3.83 2.05
C PRO A 319 -14.05 -4.05 2.99
N ALA A 320 -12.88 -3.56 2.59
CA ALA A 320 -11.75 -3.49 3.50
C ALA A 320 -12.16 -2.65 4.72
N PRO A 321 -11.74 -3.02 5.94
CA PRO A 321 -11.95 -2.22 7.13
C PRO A 321 -11.12 -0.93 7.04
N LEU A 322 -11.61 0.04 6.27
CA LEU A 322 -11.02 1.37 6.12
C LEU A 322 -11.46 2.28 7.27
N GLY A 323 -10.59 3.21 7.68
CA GLY A 323 -10.93 4.23 8.69
C GLY A 323 -10.14 4.14 10.00
N TYR A 324 -8.95 3.55 9.98
CA TYR A 324 -8.02 3.57 11.11
C TYR A 324 -7.24 4.89 11.15
N HIS A 325 -7.91 6.00 11.44
CA HIS A 325 -7.32 7.34 11.63
C HIS A 325 -7.96 8.09 12.80
#